data_AF-A0A3D4ZMF1-F1
#
_entry.id   AF-A0A3D4ZMF1-F1
#
_cell.length_a   1.000
_cell.length_b   1.000
_cell.length_c   1.000
_cell.angle_alpha   90.00
_cell.angle_beta   90.00
_cell.angle_gamma   90.00
#
_symmetry.space_group_name_H-M   'P 1'
#
loop_
_entity.id
_entity.type
_entity.pdbx_description
1 polymer ?
#
loop_
_entity_poly.entity_id
_entity_poly.type
_entity_poly.pdbx_seq_one_letter_code
_entity_poly.pdbx_strand_id
1 'polypeptide(L)'
;MKQIKQILCTLCCIVSLIPATAFALDETPVDVDTKDAFLAAVADDTISRIRLTADMDLTNAGVLDISGHTIDLGGKKISADNFTLILEGTDFTLRNGTFDSKGGSYALFIGDEGTTDNVLVENITANGGINVYNATNVTLRNVNVTGTNYYSVWCDEGGQVTIESGCFQTSGNAVLGLTLTDSALTIKGGTFTTNGKPLVLSAEDGGGNPKYGAPEISGGTFDSPVPEEYCADGFAPAMDENGKYTAACEHLSTQVKNEKDATISEAGYTGDRYCVNCGALIEKGASIPALGHSVSDTDSANDESDTSAPSSQESKPVDENRVNPATGSDSSLLFWNVFLLVGSVGTMVISIGRTKSQKTGK
;
A
#
# COMPACT_ATOMS: atom_id res chain seq x y z
N MET A 1 63.78 -29.34 17.97
CA MET A 1 63.03 -30.23 18.91
C MET A 1 62.50 -29.31 20.00
N LYS A 2 61.24 -28.86 19.89
CA LYS A 2 60.04 -29.45 20.52
C LYS A 2 60.18 -29.43 22.06
N GLN A 3 59.32 -28.84 22.87
CA GLN A 3 57.98 -28.31 22.65
C GLN A 3 57.49 -27.61 23.94
N ILE A 4 56.58 -26.65 23.78
CA ILE A 4 55.46 -26.30 24.69
C ILE A 4 55.82 -25.63 26.04
N LYS A 5 55.53 -24.33 26.13
CA LYS A 5 54.60 -23.78 27.13
C LYS A 5 54.04 -22.44 26.65
N GLN A 6 52.74 -22.29 26.86
CA GLN A 6 51.80 -21.46 26.14
C GLN A 6 51.95 -19.96 26.37
N ILE A 7 51.63 -19.24 25.31
CA ILE A 7 51.53 -17.78 25.17
C ILE A 7 50.36 -17.27 26.02
N LEU A 8 50.69 -16.32 26.88
CA LEU A 8 49.81 -15.47 27.66
C LEU A 8 49.48 -14.20 26.85
N CYS A 9 48.23 -13.76 26.95
CA CYS A 9 47.76 -12.41 26.64
C CYS A 9 47.94 -11.90 25.20
N THR A 10 46.89 -11.98 24.38
CA THR A 10 46.37 -10.84 23.58
C THR A 10 44.96 -11.22 23.08
N LEU A 11 43.93 -10.91 23.87
CA LEU A 11 42.55 -10.84 23.37
C LEU A 11 41.80 -9.76 24.18
N CYS A 12 42.25 -8.52 24.01
CA CYS A 12 41.47 -7.33 24.34
C CYS A 12 41.15 -6.65 23.02
N CYS A 13 39.92 -6.15 22.90
CA CYS A 13 39.43 -5.28 21.81
C CYS A 13 38.88 -5.95 20.54
N ILE A 14 37.88 -6.83 20.68
CA ILE A 14 36.78 -6.89 19.70
C ILE A 14 35.46 -6.92 20.50
N VAL A 15 35.08 -5.77 21.06
CA VAL A 15 33.66 -5.48 21.29
C VAL A 15 33.17 -4.99 19.94
N SER A 16 32.75 -5.93 19.10
CA SER A 16 32.12 -5.63 17.83
C SER A 16 30.83 -4.86 18.11
N LEU A 17 30.73 -3.67 17.52
CA LEU A 17 29.48 -2.98 17.27
C LEU A 17 28.52 -3.94 16.56
N ILE A 18 27.63 -4.56 17.32
CA ILE A 18 26.44 -5.21 16.78
C ILE A 18 25.42 -4.06 16.63
N PRO A 19 24.89 -3.78 15.43
CA PRO A 19 23.79 -2.84 15.29
C PRO A 19 22.61 -3.34 16.14
N ALA A 20 22.08 -2.46 17.00
CA ALA A 20 20.97 -2.74 17.91
C ALA A 20 19.60 -2.89 17.18
N THR A 21 19.58 -3.61 16.06
CA THR A 21 18.41 -3.79 15.21
C THR A 21 18.35 -5.24 14.75
N ALA A 22 18.14 -6.17 15.69
CA ALA A 22 17.59 -7.52 15.44
C ALA A 22 17.69 -8.40 16.70
N PHE A 23 16.97 -8.05 17.77
CA PHE A 23 16.61 -9.00 18.82
C PHE A 23 15.22 -8.69 19.36
N ALA A 24 14.20 -8.81 18.51
CA ALA A 24 12.84 -9.13 18.96
C ALA A 24 12.64 -10.66 18.91
N LEU A 25 13.62 -11.40 19.43
CA LEU A 25 13.56 -12.84 19.57
C LEU A 25 13.19 -13.17 21.02
N ASP A 26 12.00 -13.75 21.18
CA ASP A 26 11.65 -14.67 22.27
C ASP A 26 11.34 -14.13 23.68
N GLU A 27 10.71 -12.96 23.80
CA GLU A 27 9.89 -12.75 25.00
C GLU A 27 8.68 -13.70 24.94
N THR A 28 8.60 -14.62 25.91
CA THR A 28 7.42 -15.46 26.09
C THR A 28 6.23 -14.55 26.41
N PRO A 29 5.11 -14.65 25.68
CA PRO A 29 3.97 -13.79 25.94
C PRO A 29 3.40 -14.05 27.33
N VAL A 30 2.86 -13.00 27.93
CA VAL A 30 2.06 -13.11 29.14
C VAL A 30 0.67 -13.58 28.76
N ASP A 31 0.33 -14.80 29.16
CA ASP A 31 -0.99 -15.37 28.93
C ASP A 31 -2.00 -14.75 29.92
N VAL A 32 -3.13 -14.28 29.40
CA VAL A 32 -4.23 -13.67 30.15
C VAL A 32 -5.56 -14.35 29.83
N ASP A 33 -6.40 -14.56 30.85
CA ASP A 33 -7.69 -15.25 30.76
C ASP A 33 -8.86 -14.47 31.37
N THR A 34 -8.58 -13.32 31.98
CA THR A 34 -9.56 -12.44 32.61
C THR A 34 -9.33 -10.98 32.25
N LYS A 35 -10.38 -10.16 32.34
CA LYS A 35 -10.30 -8.70 32.15
C LYS A 35 -9.24 -8.07 33.05
N ASP A 36 -9.23 -8.41 34.34
CA ASP A 36 -8.30 -7.81 35.30
C ASP A 36 -6.84 -8.17 34.97
N ALA A 37 -6.57 -9.41 34.57
CA ALA A 37 -5.23 -9.82 34.14
C ALA A 37 -4.79 -9.11 32.85
N PHE A 38 -5.71 -8.95 31.89
CA PHE A 38 -5.43 -8.19 30.66
C PHE A 38 -5.11 -6.72 30.96
N LEU A 39 -5.93 -6.05 31.78
CA LEU A 39 -5.71 -4.65 32.15
C LEU A 39 -4.40 -4.47 32.93
N ALA A 40 -4.06 -5.41 33.82
CA ALA A 40 -2.79 -5.39 34.53
C ALA A 40 -1.60 -5.55 33.57
N ALA A 41 -1.72 -6.42 32.56
CA ALA A 41 -0.66 -6.66 31.59
C ALA A 41 -0.45 -5.46 30.65
N VAL A 42 -1.54 -4.81 30.21
CA VAL A 42 -1.47 -3.58 29.39
C VAL A 42 -0.81 -2.43 30.15
N ALA A 43 -1.08 -2.30 31.45
CA ALA A 43 -0.54 -1.23 32.28
C ALA A 43 0.94 -1.44 32.69
N ASP A 44 1.53 -2.59 32.38
CA ASP A 44 2.92 -2.92 32.68
C ASP A 44 3.80 -2.66 31.44
N ASP A 45 4.62 -1.61 31.52
CA ASP A 45 5.51 -1.16 30.44
C ASP A 45 6.68 -2.13 30.17
N THR A 46 6.88 -3.14 31.02
CA THR A 46 7.88 -4.19 30.82
C THR A 46 7.35 -5.35 29.99
N ILE A 47 6.04 -5.43 29.79
CA ILE A 47 5.41 -6.45 28.96
C ILE A 47 5.32 -5.91 27.54
N SER A 48 5.87 -6.62 26.56
CA SER A 48 5.73 -6.27 25.14
C SER A 48 4.77 -7.20 24.40
N ARG A 49 4.43 -8.36 24.98
CA ARG A 49 3.65 -9.42 24.32
C ARG A 49 2.60 -9.99 25.26
N ILE A 50 1.34 -9.85 24.87
CA ILE A 50 0.17 -10.36 25.61
C ILE A 50 -0.52 -11.41 24.74
N ARG A 51 -0.91 -12.55 25.31
CA ARG A 51 -1.72 -13.55 24.62
C ARG A 51 -3.01 -13.84 25.38
N LEU A 52 -4.13 -13.80 24.68
CA LEU A 52 -5.40 -14.24 25.24
C LEU A 52 -5.51 -15.77 25.21
N THR A 53 -5.96 -16.35 26.32
CA THR A 53 -6.25 -17.78 26.45
C THR A 53 -7.73 -18.08 26.63
N ALA A 54 -8.55 -17.05 26.89
CA ALA A 54 -10.00 -17.11 26.97
C ALA A 54 -10.63 -15.91 26.25
N ASP A 55 -11.92 -16.04 25.89
CA ASP A 55 -12.71 -14.90 25.44
C ASP A 55 -12.90 -13.90 26.57
N MET A 56 -12.93 -12.60 26.26
CA MET A 56 -13.01 -11.52 27.24
C MET A 56 -14.08 -10.50 26.88
N ASP A 57 -14.89 -10.11 27.87
CA ASP A 57 -15.72 -8.91 27.78
C ASP A 57 -14.98 -7.74 28.43
N LEU A 58 -14.55 -6.79 27.60
CA LEU A 58 -13.88 -5.55 28.00
C LEU A 58 -14.85 -4.35 28.02
N THR A 59 -16.15 -4.59 28.08
CA THR A 59 -17.14 -3.51 28.27
C THR A 59 -16.75 -2.62 29.45
N ASN A 60 -16.81 -1.31 29.23
CA ASN A 60 -16.41 -0.26 30.18
C ASN A 60 -14.95 -0.38 30.65
N ALA A 61 -14.05 -0.88 29.81
CA ALA A 61 -12.61 -0.74 30.05
C ALA A 61 -12.13 0.70 29.85
N GLY A 62 -12.89 1.52 29.10
CA GLY A 62 -12.55 2.91 28.82
C GLY A 62 -11.46 2.99 27.76
N VAL A 63 -10.62 4.00 27.91
CA VAL A 63 -9.48 4.29 27.01
C VAL A 63 -8.26 3.58 27.58
N LEU A 64 -7.63 2.74 26.77
CA LEU A 64 -6.44 1.99 27.12
C LEU A 64 -5.30 2.41 26.21
N ASP A 65 -4.27 3.03 26.79
CA ASP A 65 -2.98 3.17 26.14
C ASP A 65 -2.30 1.79 26.10
N ILE A 66 -2.14 1.24 24.90
CA ILE A 66 -1.52 -0.06 24.65
C ILE A 66 -0.20 0.08 23.90
N SER A 67 0.50 1.21 24.07
CA SER A 67 1.77 1.49 23.40
C SER A 67 2.79 0.37 23.54
N GLY A 68 3.45 0.01 22.43
CA GLY A 68 4.51 -1.01 22.39
C GLY A 68 4.04 -2.47 22.53
N HIS A 69 2.75 -2.72 22.77
CA HIS A 69 2.24 -4.07 22.97
C HIS A 69 1.94 -4.77 21.64
N THR A 70 2.33 -6.05 21.56
CA THR A 70 1.74 -7.01 20.63
C THR A 70 0.71 -7.86 21.37
N ILE A 71 -0.57 -7.65 21.07
CA ILE A 71 -1.70 -8.38 21.65
C ILE A 71 -2.17 -9.44 20.67
N ASP A 72 -1.86 -10.69 20.99
CA ASP A 72 -2.26 -11.87 20.23
C ASP A 72 -3.54 -12.47 20.84
N LEU A 73 -4.66 -12.36 20.13
CA LEU A 73 -5.94 -12.86 20.62
C LEU A 73 -6.00 -14.39 20.62
N GLY A 74 -5.04 -15.12 20.02
CA GLY A 74 -4.99 -16.59 20.13
C GLY A 74 -6.25 -17.30 19.62
N GLY A 75 -6.92 -16.72 18.62
CA GLY A 75 -8.21 -17.15 18.09
C GLY A 75 -9.39 -16.88 19.01
N LYS A 76 -9.19 -16.14 20.11
CA LYS A 76 -10.22 -15.74 21.08
C LYS A 76 -10.89 -14.45 20.66
N LYS A 77 -11.92 -14.11 21.42
CA LYS A 77 -12.75 -12.94 21.21
C LYS A 77 -12.56 -11.90 22.31
N ILE A 78 -12.37 -10.64 21.92
CA ILE A 78 -12.61 -9.47 22.76
C ILE A 78 -13.97 -8.91 22.36
N SER A 79 -14.88 -8.75 23.31
CA SER A 79 -16.15 -8.06 23.08
C SER A 79 -16.28 -6.83 23.96
N ALA A 80 -16.99 -5.81 23.49
CA ALA A 80 -17.32 -4.62 24.27
C ALA A 80 -18.60 -3.98 23.74
N ASP A 81 -19.35 -3.32 24.62
CA ASP A 81 -20.44 -2.45 24.18
C ASP A 81 -19.88 -1.23 23.44
N ASN A 82 -20.65 -0.69 22.50
CA ASN A 82 -20.23 0.39 21.60
C ASN A 82 -19.67 1.61 22.37
N PHE A 83 -18.47 2.07 22.01
CA PHE A 83 -17.72 3.17 22.65
C PHE A 83 -17.32 2.96 24.11
N THR A 84 -17.26 1.71 24.60
CA THR A 84 -16.84 1.43 25.98
C THR A 84 -15.44 0.83 26.12
N LEU A 85 -14.79 0.55 24.98
CA LEU A 85 -13.39 0.16 24.84
C LEU A 85 -12.80 0.99 23.69
N ILE A 86 -11.76 1.76 23.99
CA ILE A 86 -10.98 2.54 23.04
C ILE A 86 -9.52 2.14 23.24
N LEU A 87 -8.82 1.83 22.15
CA LEU A 87 -7.41 1.44 22.17
C LEU A 87 -6.59 2.56 21.53
N GLU A 88 -5.69 3.15 22.30
CA GLU A 88 -4.80 4.23 21.84
C GLU A 88 -3.33 3.89 22.11
N GLY A 89 -2.43 4.79 21.72
CA GLY A 89 -0.99 4.65 21.93
C GLY A 89 -0.21 4.39 20.64
N THR A 90 1.11 4.22 20.77
CA THR A 90 2.03 4.10 19.63
C THR A 90 2.65 2.72 19.50
N ASP A 91 2.95 2.30 18.28
CA ASP A 91 3.73 1.07 17.99
C ASP A 91 3.10 -0.21 18.54
N PHE A 92 1.78 -0.37 18.41
CA PHE A 92 1.08 -1.56 18.88
C PHE A 92 0.51 -2.44 17.76
N THR A 93 0.38 -3.73 18.05
CA THR A 93 -0.17 -4.72 17.12
C THR A 93 -1.32 -5.49 17.75
N LEU A 94 -2.45 -5.58 17.06
CA LEU A 94 -3.58 -6.43 17.41
C LEU A 94 -3.69 -7.56 16.39
N ARG A 95 -3.73 -8.82 16.83
CA ARG A 95 -3.75 -9.93 15.87
C ARG A 95 -4.48 -11.20 16.27
N ASN A 96 -4.81 -11.99 15.27
CA ASN A 96 -5.23 -13.40 15.37
C ASN A 96 -6.45 -13.62 16.27
N GLY A 97 -7.60 -13.01 15.96
CA GLY A 97 -8.80 -13.22 16.74
C GLY A 97 -9.99 -12.40 16.30
N THR A 98 -10.93 -12.20 17.21
CA THR A 98 -12.19 -11.51 16.93
C THR A 98 -12.42 -10.33 17.86
N PHE A 99 -12.82 -9.20 17.30
CA PHE A 99 -13.45 -8.10 18.03
C PHE A 99 -14.96 -8.13 17.77
N ASP A 100 -15.78 -8.00 18.82
CA ASP A 100 -17.23 -8.14 18.74
C ASP A 100 -17.94 -7.00 19.46
N SER A 101 -18.73 -6.23 18.70
CA SER A 101 -19.48 -5.07 19.17
C SER A 101 -20.74 -5.43 19.99
N LYS A 102 -21.07 -6.71 20.13
CA LYS A 102 -22.31 -7.19 20.78
C LYS A 102 -23.58 -6.62 20.13
N GLY A 103 -23.53 -6.40 18.81
CA GLY A 103 -24.60 -5.75 18.05
C GLY A 103 -24.53 -4.23 18.02
N GLY A 104 -23.49 -3.64 18.63
CA GLY A 104 -23.13 -2.24 18.51
C GLY A 104 -22.62 -1.86 17.12
N SER A 105 -22.25 -0.60 16.95
CA SER A 105 -21.82 -0.05 15.66
C SER A 105 -20.37 -0.40 15.34
N TYR A 106 -19.49 -0.26 16.32
CA TYR A 106 -18.05 -0.48 16.18
C TYR A 106 -17.58 -1.59 17.11
N ALA A 107 -16.89 -2.58 16.55
CA ALA A 107 -16.26 -3.66 17.30
C ALA A 107 -14.86 -3.27 17.80
N LEU A 108 -14.21 -2.36 17.07
CA LEU A 108 -12.88 -1.86 17.38
C LEU A 108 -12.86 -0.34 17.19
N PHE A 109 -12.40 0.38 18.20
CA PHE A 109 -12.21 1.82 18.17
C PHE A 109 -10.74 2.09 18.47
N ILE A 110 -10.05 2.76 17.55
CA ILE A 110 -8.62 3.05 17.60
C ILE A 110 -8.43 4.56 17.68
N GLY A 111 -7.71 5.00 18.71
CA GLY A 111 -7.36 6.39 18.98
C GLY A 111 -8.40 7.17 19.79
N ASP A 112 -7.92 8.23 20.43
CA ASP A 112 -8.70 9.16 21.26
C ASP A 112 -7.97 10.53 21.27
N GLU A 113 -8.15 11.34 22.32
CA GLU A 113 -7.41 12.59 22.54
C GLU A 113 -5.87 12.39 22.67
N GLY A 114 -5.40 11.17 22.97
CA GLY A 114 -3.98 10.83 23.03
C GLY A 114 -3.31 10.64 21.65
N THR A 115 -1.98 10.52 21.64
CA THR A 115 -1.25 10.23 20.39
C THR A 115 -1.42 8.76 20.04
N THR A 116 -1.98 8.48 18.86
CA THR A 116 -2.09 7.12 18.33
C THR A 116 -1.39 7.03 16.99
N ASP A 117 -0.35 6.19 16.89
CA ASP A 117 0.48 6.09 15.69
C ASP A 117 1.07 4.69 15.51
N ASN A 118 1.36 4.33 14.25
CA ASN A 118 1.99 3.06 13.87
C ASN A 118 1.26 1.84 14.44
N VAL A 119 -0.01 1.71 14.07
CA VAL A 119 -0.89 0.62 14.52
C VAL A 119 -0.99 -0.45 13.45
N LEU A 120 -0.77 -1.71 13.84
CA LEU A 120 -1.02 -2.85 12.96
C LEU A 120 -2.19 -3.70 13.48
N VAL A 121 -3.22 -3.85 12.66
CA VAL A 121 -4.31 -4.82 12.89
C VAL A 121 -4.20 -5.92 11.85
N GLU A 122 -3.90 -7.14 12.28
CA GLU A 122 -3.68 -8.26 11.35
C GLU A 122 -4.41 -9.56 11.72
N ASN A 123 -4.97 -10.24 10.72
CA ASN A 123 -5.70 -11.50 10.93
C ASN A 123 -6.85 -11.36 11.96
N ILE A 124 -7.58 -10.24 11.89
CA ILE A 124 -8.69 -9.92 12.79
C ILE A 124 -10.03 -10.08 12.07
N THR A 125 -11.02 -10.63 12.76
CA THR A 125 -12.42 -10.52 12.38
C THR A 125 -13.11 -9.48 13.28
N ALA A 126 -13.76 -8.47 12.70
CA ALA A 126 -14.52 -7.46 13.41
C ALA A 126 -16.03 -7.64 13.13
N ASN A 127 -16.78 -8.03 14.15
CA ASN A 127 -18.23 -8.14 14.12
C ASN A 127 -18.85 -6.81 14.58
N GLY A 128 -18.91 -5.87 13.65
CA GLY A 128 -19.08 -4.44 13.88
C GLY A 128 -18.02 -3.68 13.08
N GLY A 129 -18.23 -2.38 12.86
CA GLY A 129 -17.26 -1.55 12.14
C GLY A 129 -15.97 -1.33 12.90
N ILE A 130 -14.99 -0.73 12.23
CA ILE A 130 -13.77 -0.19 12.83
C ILE A 130 -13.85 1.34 12.73
N ASN A 131 -13.73 2.02 13.87
CA ASN A 131 -13.56 3.47 13.94
C ASN A 131 -12.08 3.77 14.22
N VAL A 132 -11.50 4.68 13.45
CA VAL A 132 -10.14 5.19 13.64
C VAL A 132 -10.25 6.70 13.82
N TYR A 133 -10.05 7.18 15.04
CA TYR A 133 -10.18 8.58 15.44
C TYR A 133 -8.81 9.13 15.81
N ASN A 134 -8.42 10.28 15.23
CA ASN A 134 -7.17 10.98 15.59
C ASN A 134 -5.93 10.04 15.67
N ALA A 135 -5.83 9.09 14.74
CA ALA A 135 -4.80 8.06 14.73
C ALA A 135 -4.13 7.96 13.37
N THR A 136 -2.80 7.92 13.35
CA THR A 136 -2.00 7.89 12.12
C THR A 136 -1.34 6.54 11.87
N ASN A 137 -0.97 6.27 10.62
CA ASN A 137 -0.27 5.04 10.21
C ASN A 137 -0.96 3.74 10.67
N VAL A 138 -2.31 3.70 10.63
CA VAL A 138 -3.07 2.50 10.96
C VAL A 138 -3.13 1.57 9.74
N THR A 139 -2.62 0.34 9.89
CA THR A 139 -2.61 -0.66 8.81
C THR A 139 -3.56 -1.81 9.11
N LEU A 140 -4.47 -2.11 8.18
CA LEU A 140 -5.35 -3.27 8.24
C LEU A 140 -4.87 -4.34 7.25
N ARG A 141 -4.42 -5.49 7.76
CA ARG A 141 -3.91 -6.62 6.96
C ARG A 141 -4.69 -7.89 7.24
N ASN A 142 -5.29 -8.49 6.23
CA ASN A 142 -6.13 -9.67 6.37
C ASN A 142 -7.22 -9.47 7.46
N VAL A 143 -7.93 -8.33 7.37
CA VAL A 143 -8.97 -7.96 8.33
C VAL A 143 -10.35 -8.17 7.71
N ASN A 144 -11.21 -8.94 8.37
CA ASN A 144 -12.57 -9.19 7.92
C ASN A 144 -13.55 -8.38 8.76
N VAL A 145 -14.24 -7.41 8.15
CA VAL A 145 -15.16 -6.52 8.85
C VAL A 145 -16.58 -6.71 8.34
N THR A 146 -17.50 -6.91 9.27
CA THR A 146 -18.94 -6.85 9.00
C THR A 146 -19.54 -5.67 9.77
N GLY A 147 -19.58 -4.51 9.12
CA GLY A 147 -20.23 -3.31 9.62
C GLY A 147 -21.72 -3.54 9.83
N THR A 148 -22.24 -3.14 10.99
CA THR A 148 -23.62 -3.40 11.40
C THR A 148 -24.49 -2.18 11.11
N ASN A 149 -24.30 -1.09 11.84
CA ASN A 149 -25.16 0.09 11.84
C ASN A 149 -24.66 1.21 10.92
N TYR A 150 -23.34 1.31 10.74
CA TYR A 150 -22.72 2.43 10.03
C TYR A 150 -21.78 1.96 8.92
N TYR A 151 -20.50 1.77 9.25
CA TYR A 151 -19.43 1.55 8.28
C TYR A 151 -18.70 0.24 8.58
N SER A 152 -18.04 -0.29 7.56
CA SER A 152 -16.98 -1.28 7.80
C SER A 152 -15.75 -0.55 8.38
N VAL A 153 -15.35 0.55 7.75
CA VAL A 153 -14.23 1.38 8.23
C VAL A 153 -14.65 2.85 8.20
N TRP A 154 -14.42 3.55 9.30
CA TRP A 154 -14.64 4.99 9.45
C TRP A 154 -13.34 5.66 9.90
N CYS A 155 -12.84 6.59 9.11
CA CYS A 155 -11.71 7.45 9.48
C CYS A 155 -12.27 8.77 10.01
N ASP A 156 -12.26 8.89 11.32
CA ASP A 156 -12.82 10.01 12.07
C ASP A 156 -11.72 11.03 12.40
N GLU A 157 -12.05 12.31 12.32
CA GLU A 157 -11.23 13.48 12.72
C GLU A 157 -9.72 13.20 12.85
N GLY A 158 -9.00 13.13 11.72
CA GLY A 158 -7.55 12.88 11.69
C GLY A 158 -7.13 11.42 11.51
N GLY A 159 -8.09 10.49 11.42
CA GLY A 159 -7.84 9.07 11.21
C GLY A 159 -7.19 8.77 9.86
N GLN A 160 -6.07 8.05 9.87
CA GLN A 160 -5.34 7.65 8.65
C GLN A 160 -5.17 6.14 8.60
N VAL A 161 -5.84 5.52 7.63
CA VAL A 161 -5.91 4.06 7.48
C VAL A 161 -5.38 3.61 6.13
N THR A 162 -4.50 2.61 6.13
CA THR A 162 -4.15 1.83 4.95
C THR A 162 -4.76 0.43 5.03
N ILE A 163 -5.61 0.08 4.07
CA ILE A 163 -6.13 -1.27 3.90
C ILE A 163 -5.26 -2.03 2.92
N GLU A 164 -4.56 -3.06 3.40
CA GLU A 164 -3.74 -3.93 2.55
C GLU A 164 -4.50 -5.14 2.04
N SER A 165 -5.36 -5.74 2.87
CA SER A 165 -6.13 -6.95 2.52
C SER A 165 -7.22 -7.25 3.53
N GLY A 166 -8.19 -8.08 3.12
CA GLY A 166 -9.31 -8.47 3.95
C GLY A 166 -10.64 -8.43 3.20
N CYS A 167 -11.74 -8.58 3.93
CA CYS A 167 -13.09 -8.50 3.40
C CYS A 167 -13.88 -7.46 4.19
N PHE A 168 -14.44 -6.46 3.51
CA PHE A 168 -15.11 -5.32 4.12
C PHE A 168 -16.54 -5.24 3.59
N GLN A 169 -17.52 -5.39 4.47
CA GLN A 169 -18.92 -5.37 4.11
C GLN A 169 -19.74 -4.68 5.20
N THR A 170 -20.83 -4.03 4.82
CA THR A 170 -21.72 -3.37 5.77
C THR A 170 -23.18 -3.74 5.52
N SER A 171 -24.00 -3.68 6.58
CA SER A 171 -25.46 -3.53 6.47
C SER A 171 -25.94 -2.10 6.78
N GLY A 172 -25.02 -1.21 7.15
CA GLY A 172 -25.29 0.15 7.63
C GLY A 172 -25.47 1.20 6.52
N ASN A 173 -24.71 2.28 6.62
CA ASN A 173 -24.84 3.46 5.77
C ASN A 173 -23.96 3.38 4.51
N ALA A 174 -22.70 2.96 4.64
CA ALA A 174 -21.75 2.81 3.54
C ALA A 174 -20.63 1.85 3.95
N VAL A 175 -19.89 1.25 3.00
CA VAL A 175 -18.75 0.38 3.36
C VAL A 175 -17.65 1.19 4.03
N LEU A 176 -17.35 2.36 3.47
CA LEU A 176 -16.25 3.24 3.86
C LEU A 176 -16.77 4.64 4.16
N GLY A 177 -16.04 5.38 4.99
CA GLY A 177 -16.23 6.81 5.14
C GLY A 177 -15.07 7.47 5.86
N LEU A 178 -14.92 8.77 5.64
CA LEU A 178 -13.87 9.58 6.22
C LEU A 178 -14.28 11.05 6.32
N THR A 179 -13.73 11.77 7.30
CA THR A 179 -13.84 13.24 7.37
C THR A 179 -13.09 13.92 6.22
N LEU A 180 -13.46 15.17 5.91
CA LEU A 180 -13.04 15.84 4.66
C LEU A 180 -11.59 16.35 4.67
N THR A 181 -11.04 16.79 5.80
CA THR A 181 -9.86 17.68 5.81
C THR A 181 -8.59 17.10 6.42
N ASP A 182 -8.71 16.08 7.27
CA ASP A 182 -7.63 15.59 8.12
C ASP A 182 -7.49 14.06 8.12
N SER A 183 -8.50 13.35 7.63
CA SER A 183 -8.48 11.90 7.52
C SER A 183 -7.98 11.43 6.16
N ALA A 184 -7.37 10.25 6.13
CA ALA A 184 -6.91 9.58 4.92
C ALA A 184 -7.31 8.11 4.93
N LEU A 185 -7.78 7.61 3.79
CA LEU A 185 -8.11 6.20 3.63
C LEU A 185 -7.50 5.67 2.33
N THR A 186 -6.43 4.90 2.45
CA THR A 186 -5.73 4.30 1.31
C THR A 186 -6.12 2.82 1.17
N ILE A 187 -6.50 2.40 -0.04
CA ILE A 187 -6.88 1.02 -0.34
C ILE A 187 -5.87 0.42 -1.33
N LYS A 188 -5.07 -0.51 -0.84
CA LYS A 188 -4.11 -1.27 -1.65
C LYS A 188 -4.64 -2.64 -2.07
N GLY A 189 -5.61 -3.17 -1.34
CA GLY A 189 -6.18 -4.50 -1.59
C GLY A 189 -7.41 -4.80 -0.74
N GLY A 190 -7.91 -6.03 -0.87
CA GLY A 190 -9.12 -6.50 -0.18
C GLY A 190 -10.35 -6.61 -1.08
N THR A 191 -11.44 -7.11 -0.50
CA THR A 191 -12.74 -7.29 -1.16
C THR A 191 -13.77 -6.42 -0.46
N PHE A 192 -14.50 -5.60 -1.22
CA PHE A 192 -15.49 -4.66 -0.71
C PHE A 192 -16.88 -5.03 -1.24
N THR A 193 -17.79 -5.34 -0.31
CA THR A 193 -19.16 -5.75 -0.62
C THR A 193 -20.13 -4.72 -0.06
N THR A 194 -20.86 -4.05 -0.95
CA THR A 194 -21.77 -2.97 -0.61
C THR A 194 -23.10 -3.44 -0.03
N ASN A 195 -23.55 -4.66 -0.36
CA ASN A 195 -24.88 -5.15 0.01
C ASN A 195 -26.02 -4.16 -0.34
N GLY A 196 -25.90 -3.46 -1.46
CA GLY A 196 -26.86 -2.44 -1.91
C GLY A 196 -26.73 -1.08 -1.22
N LYS A 197 -25.66 -0.86 -0.43
CA LYS A 197 -25.30 0.45 0.14
C LYS A 197 -24.26 1.17 -0.74
N PRO A 198 -24.02 2.46 -0.52
CA PRO A 198 -22.86 3.13 -1.12
C PRO A 198 -21.54 2.47 -0.71
N LEU A 199 -20.56 2.47 -1.63
CA LEU A 199 -19.18 2.09 -1.32
C LEU A 199 -18.56 3.06 -0.33
N VAL A 200 -18.65 4.36 -0.63
CA VAL A 200 -18.14 5.45 0.21
C VAL A 200 -19.32 6.35 0.60
N LEU A 201 -19.35 6.78 1.85
CA LEU A 201 -20.31 7.78 2.32
C LEU A 201 -20.07 9.10 1.59
N SER A 202 -21.09 9.62 0.92
CA SER A 202 -21.08 10.95 0.32
C SER A 202 -22.30 11.75 0.76
N ALA A 203 -22.10 13.04 0.95
CA ALA A 203 -23.17 14.01 1.19
C ALA A 203 -22.65 15.41 0.84
N GLU A 204 -23.58 16.29 0.48
CA GLU A 204 -23.28 17.70 0.23
C GLU A 204 -23.82 18.59 1.35
N ASP A 205 -23.21 19.76 1.52
CA ASP A 205 -23.75 20.86 2.30
C ASP A 205 -24.85 21.63 1.54
N GLY A 206 -25.46 22.61 2.19
CA GLY A 206 -26.51 23.42 1.56
C GLY A 206 -26.03 24.27 0.37
N GLY A 207 -24.72 24.31 0.12
CA GLY A 207 -24.07 24.97 -1.01
C GLY A 207 -23.50 24.02 -2.06
N GLY A 208 -23.69 22.70 -1.93
CA GLY A 208 -23.20 21.70 -2.87
C GLY A 208 -21.75 21.26 -2.64
N ASN A 209 -21.11 21.61 -1.52
CA ASN A 209 -19.75 21.16 -1.21
C ASN A 209 -19.79 19.79 -0.52
N PRO A 210 -18.82 18.90 -0.79
CA PRO A 210 -18.75 17.60 -0.12
C PRO A 210 -18.57 17.76 1.39
N LYS A 211 -19.24 16.92 2.18
CA LYS A 211 -19.12 16.85 3.65
C LYS A 211 -18.13 15.80 4.15
N TYR A 212 -17.80 14.83 3.29
CA TYR A 212 -16.97 13.69 3.61
C TYR A 212 -15.84 13.59 2.60
N GLY A 213 -14.71 13.04 3.03
CA GLY A 213 -13.56 12.83 2.16
C GLY A 213 -13.77 11.65 1.22
N ALA A 214 -12.77 11.45 0.37
CA ALA A 214 -12.71 10.36 -0.60
C ALA A 214 -11.48 9.47 -0.31
N PRO A 215 -11.59 8.14 -0.45
CA PRO A 215 -10.43 7.27 -0.34
C PRO A 215 -9.51 7.41 -1.55
N GLU A 216 -8.27 6.97 -1.38
CA GLU A 216 -7.31 6.77 -2.46
C GLU A 216 -7.16 5.26 -2.76
N ILE A 217 -7.60 4.83 -3.93
CA ILE A 217 -7.73 3.41 -4.29
C ILE A 217 -6.70 3.04 -5.36
N SER A 218 -5.78 2.15 -4.99
CA SER A 218 -4.73 1.61 -5.86
C SER A 218 -4.82 0.08 -6.01
N GLY A 219 -5.92 -0.53 -5.55
CA GLY A 219 -6.15 -1.96 -5.66
C GLY A 219 -7.44 -2.42 -4.96
N GLY A 220 -7.62 -3.74 -4.88
CA GLY A 220 -8.81 -4.38 -4.32
C GLY A 220 -9.87 -4.74 -5.35
N THR A 221 -10.93 -5.39 -4.88
CA THR A 221 -12.08 -5.82 -5.71
C THR A 221 -13.38 -5.32 -5.09
N PHE A 222 -14.29 -4.84 -5.93
CA PHE A 222 -15.51 -4.16 -5.51
C PHE A 222 -16.73 -4.75 -6.23
N ASP A 223 -17.86 -4.86 -5.53
CA ASP A 223 -19.13 -5.27 -6.13
C ASP A 223 -19.94 -4.11 -6.75
N SER A 224 -19.40 -2.90 -6.68
CA SER A 224 -19.97 -1.68 -7.26
C SER A 224 -18.89 -0.90 -8.03
N PRO A 225 -19.28 -0.08 -9.02
CA PRO A 225 -18.32 0.74 -9.78
C PRO A 225 -17.45 1.60 -8.86
N VAL A 226 -16.15 1.61 -9.14
CA VAL A 226 -15.21 2.54 -8.51
C VAL A 226 -15.22 3.85 -9.29
N PRO A 227 -15.61 4.99 -8.68
CA PRO A 227 -15.47 6.30 -9.29
C PRO A 227 -14.00 6.62 -9.62
N GLU A 228 -13.76 7.22 -10.79
CA GLU A 228 -12.42 7.63 -11.22
C GLU A 228 -11.74 8.57 -10.23
N GLU A 229 -12.52 9.47 -9.61
CA GLU A 229 -12.07 10.41 -8.57
C GLU A 229 -11.58 9.74 -7.27
N TYR A 230 -11.82 8.44 -7.07
CA TYR A 230 -11.30 7.68 -5.94
C TYR A 230 -10.03 6.90 -6.30
N CYS A 231 -9.65 6.82 -7.57
CA CYS A 231 -8.44 6.12 -7.98
C CYS A 231 -7.19 6.92 -7.61
N ALA A 232 -6.18 6.21 -7.12
CA ALA A 232 -4.86 6.77 -6.89
C ALA A 232 -4.20 7.21 -8.21
N ASP A 233 -3.22 8.11 -8.14
CA ASP A 233 -2.48 8.58 -9.32
C ASP A 233 -1.88 7.41 -10.13
N GLY A 234 -2.21 7.35 -11.42
CA GLY A 234 -1.79 6.29 -12.34
C GLY A 234 -2.57 4.99 -12.19
N PHE A 235 -3.75 5.04 -11.57
CA PHE A 235 -4.74 3.97 -11.55
C PHE A 235 -6.06 4.46 -12.16
N ALA A 236 -6.79 3.55 -12.81
CA ALA A 236 -8.08 3.84 -13.41
C ALA A 236 -9.11 2.75 -13.07
N PRO A 237 -10.41 3.07 -13.05
CA PRO A 237 -11.45 2.07 -12.87
C PRO A 237 -11.39 1.01 -13.97
N ALA A 238 -11.43 -0.25 -13.57
CA ALA A 238 -11.47 -1.39 -14.47
C ALA A 238 -12.45 -2.45 -13.95
N MET A 239 -12.71 -3.45 -14.78
CA MET A 239 -13.52 -4.61 -14.44
C MET A 239 -12.70 -5.86 -14.69
N ASP A 240 -12.71 -6.79 -13.73
CA ASP A 240 -12.03 -8.07 -13.85
C ASP A 240 -12.82 -9.08 -14.69
N GLU A 241 -12.20 -10.24 -14.95
CA GLU A 241 -12.79 -11.33 -15.75
C GLU A 241 -14.09 -11.90 -15.14
N ASN A 242 -14.32 -11.68 -13.85
CA ASN A 242 -15.49 -12.15 -13.11
C ASN A 242 -16.59 -11.07 -13.00
N GLY A 243 -16.40 -9.90 -13.62
CA GLY A 243 -17.35 -8.79 -13.58
C GLY A 243 -17.30 -7.98 -12.27
N LYS A 244 -16.24 -8.10 -11.47
CA LYS A 244 -16.00 -7.24 -10.30
C LYS A 244 -15.21 -6.01 -10.72
N TYR A 245 -15.46 -4.89 -10.05
CA TYR A 245 -14.74 -3.65 -10.30
C TYR A 245 -13.41 -3.63 -9.54
N THR A 246 -12.43 -2.93 -10.06
CA THR A 246 -11.10 -2.75 -9.46
C THR A 246 -10.51 -1.39 -9.87
N ALA A 247 -9.44 -0.97 -9.21
CA ALA A 247 -8.58 0.12 -9.67
C ALA A 247 -7.31 -0.51 -10.28
N ALA A 248 -7.22 -0.51 -11.61
CA ALA A 248 -6.11 -1.10 -12.34
C ALA A 248 -5.00 -0.07 -12.56
N CYS A 249 -3.75 -0.49 -12.39
CA CYS A 249 -2.59 0.35 -12.68
C CYS A 249 -2.49 0.58 -14.20
N GLU A 250 -2.33 1.84 -14.61
CA GLU A 250 -2.22 2.23 -16.02
C GLU A 250 -0.79 2.06 -16.58
N HIS A 251 0.17 1.72 -15.72
CA HIS A 251 1.57 1.50 -16.07
C HIS A 251 2.27 2.70 -16.76
N LEU A 252 1.79 3.91 -16.53
CA LEU A 252 2.34 5.15 -17.11
C LEU A 252 3.75 5.47 -16.60
N SER A 253 4.01 5.18 -15.33
CA SER A 253 5.32 5.38 -14.69
C SER A 253 6.13 4.08 -14.69
N THR A 254 7.29 4.08 -15.37
CA THR A 254 8.17 2.91 -15.46
C THR A 254 9.62 3.23 -15.12
N GLN A 255 10.36 2.22 -14.66
CA GLN A 255 11.79 2.28 -14.37
C GLN A 255 12.51 1.03 -14.88
N VAL A 256 13.79 1.16 -15.23
CA VAL A 256 14.64 0.02 -15.62
C VAL A 256 15.38 -0.51 -14.38
N LYS A 257 15.49 -1.85 -14.25
CA LYS A 257 16.25 -2.54 -13.20
C LYS A 257 17.14 -3.62 -13.83
N ASN A 258 18.17 -4.06 -13.10
CA ASN A 258 19.08 -5.14 -13.50
C ASN A 258 19.93 -4.88 -14.76
N GLU A 259 20.00 -3.64 -15.24
CA GLU A 259 20.86 -3.26 -16.35
C GLU A 259 22.33 -3.55 -16.02
N LYS A 260 23.04 -4.14 -16.98
CA LYS A 260 24.47 -4.45 -16.88
C LYS A 260 25.11 -4.22 -18.24
N ASP A 261 26.12 -3.37 -18.31
CA ASP A 261 26.88 -3.21 -19.54
C ASP A 261 27.64 -4.48 -19.91
N ALA A 262 27.74 -4.75 -21.21
CA ALA A 262 28.61 -5.80 -21.71
C ALA A 262 30.08 -5.38 -21.57
N THR A 263 30.93 -6.32 -21.17
CA THR A 263 32.38 -6.13 -21.12
C THR A 263 33.05 -6.90 -22.25
N ILE A 264 34.37 -6.79 -22.37
CA ILE A 264 35.16 -7.54 -23.36
C ILE A 264 34.94 -9.06 -23.20
N SER A 265 34.82 -9.54 -21.97
CA SER A 265 34.74 -10.98 -21.65
C SER A 265 33.37 -11.44 -21.13
N GLU A 266 32.48 -10.53 -20.72
CA GLU A 266 31.18 -10.87 -20.15
C GLU A 266 30.04 -10.23 -20.94
N ALA A 267 28.98 -11.01 -21.16
CA ALA A 267 27.71 -10.48 -21.68
C ALA A 267 27.10 -9.47 -20.69
N GLY A 268 26.45 -8.45 -21.26
CA GLY A 268 25.61 -7.49 -20.55
C GLY A 268 24.13 -7.87 -20.61
N TYR A 269 23.30 -6.98 -20.10
CA TYR A 269 21.85 -7.06 -20.07
C TYR A 269 21.26 -5.66 -20.16
N THR A 270 20.29 -5.43 -21.07
CA THR A 270 19.67 -4.11 -21.25
C THR A 270 18.80 -3.66 -20.06
N GLY A 271 18.55 -4.56 -19.10
CA GLY A 271 17.67 -4.31 -17.97
C GLY A 271 16.19 -4.57 -18.28
N ASP A 272 15.45 -4.86 -17.22
CA ASP A 272 14.01 -5.12 -17.22
C ASP A 272 13.25 -3.84 -16.88
N ARG A 273 12.16 -3.56 -17.61
CA ARG A 273 11.31 -2.39 -17.37
C ARG A 273 10.12 -2.77 -16.48
N TYR A 274 10.06 -2.16 -15.30
CA TYR A 274 9.02 -2.37 -14.30
C TYR A 274 8.16 -1.11 -14.13
N CYS A 275 6.88 -1.30 -13.81
CA CYS A 275 6.02 -0.21 -13.36
C CYS A 275 6.43 0.24 -11.96
N VAL A 276 6.53 1.56 -11.76
CA VAL A 276 6.88 2.16 -10.46
C VAL A 276 5.73 2.00 -9.46
N ASN A 277 4.48 2.12 -9.91
CA ASN A 277 3.31 2.15 -9.03
C ASN A 277 2.94 0.75 -8.49
N CYS A 278 2.95 -0.28 -9.35
CA CYS A 278 2.51 -1.63 -8.96
C CYS A 278 3.63 -2.68 -8.98
N GLY A 279 4.84 -2.34 -9.43
CA GLY A 279 5.97 -3.29 -9.50
C GLY A 279 5.88 -4.34 -10.60
N ALA A 280 4.84 -4.31 -11.45
CA ALA A 280 4.69 -5.27 -12.54
C ALA A 280 5.83 -5.15 -13.58
N LEU A 281 6.31 -6.30 -14.08
CA LEU A 281 7.22 -6.35 -15.21
C LEU A 281 6.44 -5.98 -16.48
N ILE A 282 6.81 -4.87 -17.11
CA ILE A 282 6.18 -4.38 -18.35
C ILE A 282 6.90 -4.97 -19.56
N GLU A 283 8.23 -5.05 -19.48
CA GLU A 283 9.05 -5.48 -20.60
C GLU A 283 10.34 -6.13 -20.09
N LYS A 284 10.65 -7.32 -20.61
CA LYS A 284 11.85 -8.05 -20.25
C LYS A 284 13.04 -7.55 -21.08
N GLY A 285 14.18 -7.35 -20.43
CA GLY A 285 15.42 -6.99 -21.09
C GLY A 285 15.99 -8.09 -21.99
N ALA A 286 16.94 -7.70 -22.84
CA ALA A 286 17.68 -8.59 -23.72
C ALA A 286 19.13 -8.74 -23.26
N SER A 287 19.73 -9.90 -23.52
CA SER A 287 21.16 -10.12 -23.29
C SER A 287 21.99 -9.38 -24.34
N ILE A 288 22.99 -8.64 -23.89
CA ILE A 288 23.96 -7.96 -24.75
C ILE A 288 25.19 -8.87 -24.89
N PRO A 289 25.59 -9.32 -26.08
CA PRO A 289 26.81 -10.11 -26.25
C PRO A 289 28.04 -9.38 -25.71
N ALA A 290 29.04 -10.15 -25.23
CA ALA A 290 30.33 -9.56 -24.86
C ALA A 290 30.94 -8.82 -26.05
N LEU A 291 31.62 -7.70 -25.79
CA LEU A 291 32.18 -6.84 -26.85
C LEU A 291 33.26 -7.56 -27.67
N GLY A 292 33.90 -8.58 -27.07
CA GLY A 292 34.97 -9.36 -27.69
C GLY A 292 36.21 -8.51 -27.96
N HIS A 293 37.24 -9.16 -28.52
CA HIS A 293 38.37 -8.45 -29.10
C HIS A 293 38.08 -8.24 -30.58
N SER A 294 37.93 -6.99 -31.01
CA SER A 294 38.07 -6.66 -32.43
C SER A 294 39.54 -6.84 -32.80
N VAL A 295 39.87 -7.99 -33.38
CA VAL A 295 41.09 -8.09 -34.20
C VAL A 295 40.83 -7.24 -35.44
N SER A 296 41.23 -5.97 -35.37
CA SER A 296 41.43 -5.17 -36.57
C SER A 296 42.56 -5.81 -37.34
N ASP A 297 42.23 -6.39 -38.49
CA ASP A 297 43.21 -6.76 -39.51
C ASP A 297 44.02 -5.52 -39.89
N THR A 298 45.23 -5.42 -39.34
CA THR A 298 46.28 -4.55 -39.88
C THR A 298 47.60 -5.33 -39.91
N ASP A 299 47.92 -5.69 -41.15
CA ASP A 299 49.21 -5.55 -41.82
C ASP A 299 50.20 -6.73 -41.85
N SER A 300 50.33 -7.22 -43.09
CA SER A 300 51.46 -7.84 -43.79
C SER A 300 52.85 -7.76 -43.15
N ALA A 301 53.60 -8.88 -43.16
CA ALA A 301 54.61 -9.21 -44.19
C ALA A 301 55.69 -10.20 -43.68
N ASN A 302 56.01 -11.19 -44.55
CA ASN A 302 57.21 -12.03 -44.67
C ASN A 302 57.39 -13.15 -43.60
N ASP A 303 57.74 -14.41 -43.91
CA ASP A 303 58.77 -14.92 -44.82
C ASP A 303 58.60 -16.46 -45.03
N GLU A 304 59.23 -17.01 -46.07
CA GLU A 304 59.04 -18.29 -46.76
C GLU A 304 59.25 -19.61 -45.96
N SER A 305 58.51 -20.68 -46.30
CA SER A 305 59.03 -21.89 -47.01
C SER A 305 58.17 -23.17 -46.87
N ASP A 306 58.11 -23.91 -47.99
CA ASP A 306 57.94 -25.36 -48.19
C ASP A 306 56.56 -26.08 -48.20
N THR A 307 56.09 -26.28 -49.45
CA THR A 307 55.69 -27.55 -50.11
C THR A 307 54.64 -28.48 -49.48
N SER A 308 53.45 -28.58 -50.12
CA SER A 308 53.05 -29.67 -51.05
C SER A 308 51.52 -29.70 -51.28
N ALA A 309 51.13 -29.84 -52.55
CA ALA A 309 49.78 -29.74 -53.13
C ALA A 309 48.97 -31.08 -53.05
N PRO A 310 47.81 -31.25 -53.74
CA PRO A 310 46.53 -30.50 -53.77
C PRO A 310 45.28 -31.41 -53.62
N SER A 311 44.07 -30.83 -53.59
CA SER A 311 42.74 -31.39 -54.01
C SER A 311 41.65 -30.74 -53.13
N SER A 312 40.51 -30.19 -53.56
CA SER A 312 39.79 -30.09 -54.84
C SER A 312 38.59 -29.15 -54.58
N GLN A 313 38.32 -28.24 -55.53
CA GLN A 313 37.03 -27.85 -56.16
C GLN A 313 35.72 -27.88 -55.33
N GLU A 314 34.69 -27.04 -55.48
CA GLU A 314 34.19 -25.97 -56.37
C GLU A 314 32.84 -25.55 -55.71
N SER A 315 32.14 -24.43 -55.92
CA SER A 315 31.99 -23.50 -57.04
C SER A 315 31.18 -22.26 -56.60
N LYS A 316 31.46 -21.15 -57.30
CA LYS A 316 30.75 -19.84 -57.43
C LYS A 316 29.46 -19.99 -58.28
N PRO A 317 28.55 -18.98 -58.48
CA PRO A 317 28.81 -17.58 -58.89
C PRO A 317 27.91 -16.47 -58.25
N VAL A 318 28.35 -15.21 -58.08
CA VAL A 318 28.35 -13.99 -58.95
C VAL A 318 26.95 -13.47 -59.37
N ASP A 319 26.58 -12.25 -58.94
CA ASP A 319 26.17 -11.04 -59.72
C ASP A 319 25.46 -10.04 -58.78
N GLU A 320 25.94 -8.81 -58.51
CA GLU A 320 25.94 -7.58 -59.32
C GLU A 320 24.57 -6.86 -59.44
N ASN A 321 24.54 -5.63 -58.88
CA ASN A 321 23.60 -4.52 -59.11
C ASN A 321 22.10 -4.68 -58.78
N ARG A 322 21.53 -3.69 -58.04
CA ARG A 322 20.61 -2.67 -58.61
C ARG A 322 19.96 -1.74 -57.55
N VAL A 323 20.36 -0.45 -57.59
CA VAL A 323 19.55 0.80 -57.52
C VAL A 323 18.84 1.21 -56.21
N ASN A 324 19.26 2.38 -55.69
CA ASN A 324 18.46 3.29 -54.86
C ASN A 324 17.47 4.09 -55.72
N PRO A 325 16.38 4.60 -55.13
CA PRO A 325 16.13 6.04 -55.25
C PRO A 325 15.83 6.71 -53.91
N ALA A 326 16.37 7.92 -53.78
CA ALA A 326 15.95 8.91 -52.79
C ALA A 326 14.77 9.72 -53.35
N THR A 327 13.83 10.12 -52.49
CA THR A 327 12.98 11.29 -52.68
C THR A 327 12.58 11.86 -51.33
N GLY A 328 13.00 13.10 -51.05
CA GLY A 328 12.39 13.94 -50.02
C GLY A 328 11.17 14.70 -50.57
N SER A 329 10.42 15.34 -49.68
CA SER A 329 9.91 16.70 -49.88
C SER A 329 9.19 17.21 -48.61
N ASP A 330 9.36 18.51 -48.41
CA ASP A 330 8.87 19.35 -47.31
C ASP A 330 7.34 19.54 -47.30
N SER A 331 6.85 20.12 -46.18
CA SER A 331 5.61 20.92 -45.95
C SER A 331 4.91 20.41 -44.67
N SER A 332 4.40 21.19 -43.72
CA SER A 332 4.17 22.62 -43.56
C SER A 332 3.73 22.86 -42.11
N LEU A 333 4.14 23.98 -41.53
CA LEU A 333 3.66 24.55 -40.28
C LEU A 333 2.12 24.71 -40.28
N LEU A 334 1.48 24.70 -39.10
CA LEU A 334 0.63 25.79 -38.55
C LEU A 334 -0.33 25.32 -37.41
N PHE A 335 -0.19 25.99 -36.25
CA PHE A 335 -1.19 26.42 -35.25
C PHE A 335 -2.06 25.38 -34.48
N TRP A 336 -2.20 25.46 -33.15
CA TRP A 336 -3.04 26.46 -32.45
C TRP A 336 -2.62 26.74 -30.99
N ASN A 337 -2.58 28.03 -30.63
CA ASN A 337 -2.70 28.59 -29.29
C ASN A 337 -4.06 29.31 -29.22
N VAL A 338 -4.86 29.13 -28.17
CA VAL A 338 -5.97 30.05 -27.84
C VAL A 338 -6.04 30.30 -26.34
N PHE A 339 -5.99 31.59 -25.98
CA PHE A 339 -6.26 32.18 -24.67
C PHE A 339 -7.61 32.92 -24.71
N LEU A 340 -8.37 32.82 -23.61
CA LEU A 340 -9.38 33.71 -22.99
C LEU A 340 -10.13 34.81 -23.79
N LEU A 341 -11.46 34.89 -23.58
CA LEU A 341 -12.20 36.15 -23.49
C LEU A 341 -13.46 36.07 -22.60
N VAL A 342 -13.93 37.23 -22.16
CA VAL A 342 -14.75 37.57 -20.98
C VAL A 342 -16.18 38.03 -21.34
N GLY A 343 -17.14 37.89 -20.39
CA GLY A 343 -18.40 38.70 -20.26
C GLY A 343 -19.66 38.02 -20.81
N SER A 344 -20.89 38.12 -20.26
CA SER A 344 -21.51 39.05 -19.30
C SER A 344 -22.98 38.64 -19.04
N VAL A 345 -23.48 38.61 -17.80
CA VAL A 345 -24.88 38.86 -17.36
C VAL A 345 -24.78 39.10 -15.84
N GLY A 346 -25.35 40.06 -15.13
CA GLY A 346 -26.44 41.02 -15.31
C GLY A 346 -27.07 41.16 -13.92
N THR A 347 -26.97 42.33 -13.29
CA THR A 347 -27.51 42.65 -11.96
C THR A 347 -29.04 42.80 -11.98
N MET A 348 -29.76 42.22 -11.01
CA MET A 348 -31.08 42.71 -10.59
C MET A 348 -31.25 42.60 -9.06
N VAL A 349 -31.90 43.61 -8.50
CA VAL A 349 -32.02 44.00 -7.09
C VAL A 349 -33.41 43.60 -6.54
N ILE A 350 -33.58 43.68 -5.20
CA ILE A 350 -34.84 43.82 -4.40
C ILE A 350 -35.41 42.46 -3.91
N SER A 351 -35.84 42.21 -2.66
CA SER A 351 -35.84 42.86 -1.33
C SER A 351 -36.64 41.96 -0.37
N ILE A 352 -36.42 42.10 0.96
CA ILE A 352 -37.30 41.69 2.11
C ILE A 352 -37.48 40.16 2.33
N GLY A 353 -37.33 39.60 3.54
CA GLY A 353 -37.27 40.21 4.85
C GLY A 353 -36.87 39.25 5.99
N ARG A 354 -36.45 39.88 7.09
CA ARG A 354 -36.36 39.30 8.44
C ARG A 354 -37.77 39.22 9.05
N THR A 355 -38.11 38.08 9.64
CA THR A 355 -38.87 37.93 10.91
C THR A 355 -38.71 36.47 11.36
N LYS A 356 -37.90 36.14 12.36
CA LYS A 356 -38.24 36.01 13.79
C LYS A 356 -39.56 35.26 14.10
N SER A 357 -39.37 34.18 14.87
CA SER A 357 -40.12 33.79 16.08
C SER A 357 -41.38 32.94 15.96
N GLN A 358 -41.31 31.72 16.51
CA GLN A 358 -42.12 31.16 17.63
C GLN A 358 -42.04 29.63 17.58
N LYS A 359 -41.41 28.93 18.54
CA LYS A 359 -41.97 28.54 19.87
C LYS A 359 -43.45 28.15 19.81
N THR A 360 -43.70 26.84 19.83
CA THR A 360 -44.77 26.05 20.50
C THR A 360 -44.79 24.70 19.79
N GLY A 361 -44.78 23.53 20.41
CA GLY A 361 -45.04 23.14 21.78
C GLY A 361 -45.76 21.80 21.74
N LYS A 362 -45.11 20.75 22.23
CA LYS A 362 -45.62 19.69 23.11
C LYS A 362 -44.61 18.57 23.18
#